data_AF-A0A822AV04-F1
#
_entry.id   AF-A0A822AV04-F1
#
_cell.length_a   1.000
_cell.length_b   1.000
_cell.length_c   1.000
_cell.angle_alpha   90.00
_cell.angle_beta   90.00
_cell.angle_gamma   90.00
#
_symmetry.space_group_name_H-M   'P 1'
#
loop_
_entity.id
_entity.type
_entity.pdbx_description
1 polymer ?
#
loop_
_entity_poly.entity_id
_entity_poly.type
_entity_poly.pdbx_seq_one_letter_code
_entity_poly.pdbx_strand_id
1 'polypeptide(L)' 'STVAEWVQRFKQGRISLEDDPRVGRPVTGVTDENIETVRMLIEENPHISIRYLAFETGVPYGTINSITHDELKLKTLCA' A
#
# COMPACT_ATOMS: atom_id res chain seq x y z
N SER A 1 -13.06 17.80 23.47
CA SER A 1 -14.18 17.91 22.52
C SER A 1 -13.60 18.28 21.16
N THR A 2 -14.04 17.62 20.10
CA THR A 2 -13.60 17.85 18.71
C THR A 2 -13.70 19.34 18.33
N VAL A 3 -14.72 20.04 18.84
CA VAL A 3 -14.92 21.48 18.63
C VAL A 3 -13.75 22.33 19.12
N ALA A 4 -13.17 22.03 20.29
CA ALA A 4 -12.07 22.82 20.86
C ALA A 4 -10.77 22.64 20.04
N GLU A 5 -10.52 21.44 19.55
CA GLU A 5 -9.35 21.14 18.71
C GLU A 5 -9.46 21.85 17.35
N TRP A 6 -10.64 21.84 16.71
CA TRP A 6 -10.87 22.57 15.47
C TRP A 6 -10.72 24.08 15.66
N VAL A 7 -11.24 24.66 16.76
CA VAL A 7 -11.04 26.08 17.07
C VAL A 7 -9.55 26.42 17.20
N GLN A 8 -8.75 25.56 17.82
CA GLN A 8 -7.30 25.75 17.92
C GLN A 8 -6.60 25.64 16.55
N ARG A 9 -6.96 24.66 15.72
CA ARG A 9 -6.41 24.49 14.36
C ARG A 9 -6.69 25.71 13.47
N PHE A 10 -7.91 26.26 13.52
CA PHE A 10 -8.25 27.49 12.80
C PHE A 10 -7.45 28.70 13.32
N LYS A 11 -7.28 28.83 14.65
CA LYS A 11 -6.42 29.87 15.24
C LYS A 11 -4.96 29.75 14.83
N GLN A 12 -4.49 28.54 14.54
CA GLN A 12 -3.14 28.25 14.03
C GLN A 12 -3.00 28.46 12.52
N GLY A 13 -4.05 28.98 11.84
CA GLY A 13 -3.99 29.33 10.42
C GLY A 13 -4.36 28.19 9.47
N ARG A 14 -4.88 27.06 9.97
CA ARG A 14 -5.46 26.02 9.10
C ARG A 14 -6.72 26.58 8.42
N ILE A 15 -6.73 26.58 7.10
CA ILE A 15 -7.90 26.97 6.29
C ILE A 15 -8.62 25.77 5.65
N SER A 16 -7.93 24.63 5.53
CA SER A 16 -8.50 23.43 4.90
C SER A 16 -9.34 22.62 5.89
N LEU A 17 -10.50 22.19 5.41
CA LEU A 17 -11.41 21.27 6.09
C LEU A 17 -11.05 19.79 5.84
N GLU A 18 -10.10 19.53 4.95
CA GLU A 18 -9.67 18.18 4.63
C GLU A 18 -8.89 17.56 5.81
N ASP A 19 -8.98 16.24 5.93
CA ASP A 19 -8.21 15.48 6.91
C ASP A 19 -6.71 15.64 6.62
N ASP A 20 -5.89 15.70 7.66
CA ASP A 20 -4.43 15.62 7.47
C ASP A 20 -4.06 14.29 6.83
N PRO A 21 -2.94 14.22 6.10
CA PRO A 21 -2.42 12.94 5.61
C PRO A 21 -2.31 11.97 6.78
N ARG A 22 -3.17 10.95 6.76
CA ARG A 22 -3.18 9.90 7.78
C ARG A 22 -2.01 8.97 7.50
N VAL A 23 -1.06 8.94 8.42
CA VAL A 23 -0.03 7.91 8.43
C VAL A 23 -0.72 6.60 8.81
N GLY A 24 -1.05 5.80 7.81
CA GLY A 24 -1.59 4.46 8.01
C GLY A 24 -0.57 3.53 8.65
N ARG A 25 -0.99 2.30 8.99
CA ARG A 25 -0.05 1.27 9.43
C ARG A 25 0.97 1.04 8.29
N PRO A 26 2.28 1.20 8.53
CA PRO A 26 3.27 0.75 7.56
C PRO A 26 3.10 -0.76 7.41
N VAL A 27 2.86 -1.22 6.18
CA VAL A 27 2.79 -2.66 5.90
C VAL A 27 4.20 -3.19 6.10
N THR A 28 4.48 -3.74 7.27
CA THR A 28 5.81 -4.19 7.71
C THR A 28 6.46 -5.26 6.82
N GLY A 29 5.75 -5.75 5.80
CA GLY A 29 6.27 -6.71 4.81
C GLY A 29 6.61 -6.10 3.44
N VAL A 30 6.34 -4.81 3.21
CA VAL A 30 6.67 -4.12 1.95
C VAL A 30 8.08 -3.56 2.08
N THR A 31 9.07 -4.43 1.88
CA THR A 31 10.49 -4.04 1.76
C THR A 31 10.86 -3.93 0.28
N ASP A 32 11.84 -3.09 -0.04
CA ASP A 32 12.33 -2.94 -1.43
C ASP A 32 12.76 -4.29 -2.04
N GLU A 33 13.36 -5.17 -1.24
CA GLU A 33 13.74 -6.53 -1.66
C GLU A 33 12.53 -7.39 -2.08
N ASN A 34 11.45 -7.34 -1.30
CA ASN A 34 10.22 -8.07 -1.62
C ASN A 34 9.54 -7.47 -2.86
N ILE A 35 9.57 -6.15 -3.03
CA ILE A 35 9.01 -5.47 -4.22
C ILE A 35 9.75 -5.93 -5.48
N GLU A 36 11.08 -5.88 -5.47
CA GLU A 36 11.90 -6.29 -6.63
C GLU A 36 11.71 -7.78 -6.94
N THR A 37 11.67 -8.64 -5.91
CA THR A 37 11.45 -10.08 -6.11
C THR A 37 10.09 -10.37 -6.76
N VAL A 38 9.03 -9.73 -6.27
CA VAL A 38 7.69 -9.86 -6.86
C VAL A 38 7.65 -9.31 -8.29
N ARG A 39 8.34 -8.20 -8.54
CA ARG A 39 8.43 -7.60 -9.86
C ARG A 39 9.10 -8.54 -10.87
N MET A 40 10.24 -9.13 -10.52
CA MET A 40 10.95 -10.08 -11.37
C MET A 40 10.09 -11.30 -11.72
N LEU A 41 9.38 -11.87 -10.72
CA LEU A 41 8.51 -13.03 -10.94
C LEU A 41 7.32 -12.71 -11.87
N ILE A 42 6.78 -11.49 -11.80
CA ILE A 42 5.71 -11.04 -12.69
C ILE A 42 6.25 -10.74 -14.10
N GLU A 43 7.44 -10.16 -14.23
CA GLU A 43 8.09 -9.92 -15.52
C GLU A 43 8.43 -11.23 -16.25
N GLU A 44 8.79 -12.28 -15.50
CA GLU A 44 9.00 -13.63 -16.05
C GLU A 44 7.67 -14.29 -16.47
N ASN A 45 6.62 -14.18 -15.65
CA ASN A 45 5.31 -14.72 -15.96
C ASN A 45 4.17 -13.76 -15.56
N PRO A 46 3.62 -12.98 -16.51
CA PRO A 46 2.58 -11.99 -16.21
C PRO A 46 1.24 -12.60 -15.77
N HIS A 47 1.05 -13.91 -15.92
CA HIS A 47 -0.16 -14.63 -15.47
C HIS A 47 0.04 -15.36 -14.13
N ILE A 48 1.13 -15.07 -13.41
CA ILE A 48 1.41 -15.69 -12.11
C ILE A 48 0.34 -15.30 -11.07
N SER A 49 -0.10 -16.28 -10.27
CA SER A 49 -1.11 -16.04 -9.24
C SER A 49 -0.50 -15.41 -7.99
N ILE A 50 -1.23 -14.51 -7.32
CA ILE A 50 -0.82 -13.89 -6.05
C ILE A 50 -0.52 -14.95 -4.97
N ARG A 51 -1.27 -16.06 -4.97
CA ARG A 51 -1.01 -17.20 -4.06
C ARG A 51 0.34 -17.86 -4.33
N TYR A 52 0.70 -18.03 -5.60
CA TYR A 52 2.00 -18.60 -5.96
C TYR A 52 3.14 -17.66 -5.55
N LEU A 53 3.01 -16.35 -5.83
CA LEU A 53 3.97 -15.34 -5.40
C LEU A 53 4.17 -15.35 -3.87
N ALA A 54 3.09 -15.45 -3.09
CA ALA A 54 3.17 -15.54 -1.63
C ALA A 54 3.88 -16.82 -1.15
N PHE A 55 3.69 -17.94 -1.87
CA PHE A 55 4.37 -19.20 -1.56
C PHE A 55 5.86 -19.12 -1.88
N GLU A 56 6.22 -18.61 -3.06
CA GLU A 56 7.60 -18.51 -3.54
C GLU A 56 8.44 -17.53 -2.71
N THR A 57 7.88 -16.36 -2.39
CA THR A 57 8.58 -15.30 -1.66
C THR A 57 8.52 -15.48 -0.14
N GLY A 58 7.65 -16.36 0.37
CA GLY A 58 7.37 -16.49 1.80
C GLY A 58 6.68 -15.27 2.42
N VAL A 59 6.28 -14.29 1.60
CA VAL A 59 5.61 -13.06 2.03
C VAL A 59 4.10 -13.34 2.15
N PRO A 60 3.43 -12.81 3.18
CA PRO A 60 2.00 -13.01 3.34
C PRO A 60 1.23 -12.45 2.14
N TYR A 61 0.18 -13.18 1.74
CA TYR A 61 -0.69 -12.85 0.60
C TYR A 61 -1.14 -11.38 0.59
N GLY A 62 -1.55 -10.84 1.75
CA GLY A 62 -2.01 -9.46 1.86
C GLY A 62 -0.93 -8.44 1.48
N THR A 63 0.32 -8.72 1.82
CA THR A 63 1.46 -7.87 1.46
C THR A 63 1.77 -7.98 -0.03
N ILE A 64 1.77 -9.18 -0.62
CA ILE A 64 1.92 -9.33 -2.09
C ILE A 64 0.81 -8.57 -2.81
N ASN A 65 -0.43 -8.68 -2.35
CA ASN A 65 -1.56 -7.98 -2.95
C ASN A 65 -1.38 -6.45 -2.90
N SER A 66 -0.89 -5.91 -1.78
CA SER A 66 -0.53 -4.49 -1.68
C SER A 66 0.64 -4.12 -2.59
N ILE A 67 1.71 -4.93 -2.66
CA ILE A 67 2.84 -4.66 -3.56
C ILE A 67 2.38 -4.60 -5.02
N THR A 68 1.57 -5.57 -5.45
CA THR A 68 1.07 -5.62 -6.83
C THR A 68 0.20 -4.41 -7.17
N HIS A 69 -0.67 -3.98 -6.25
CA HIS A 69 -1.66 -2.93 -6.51
C HIS A 69 -1.14 -1.50 -6.22
N ASP A 70 -0.47 -1.30 -5.09
CA ASP A 70 -0.02 0.00 -4.61
C ASP A 70 1.36 0.38 -5.19
N GLU A 71 2.34 -0.54 -5.14
CA GLU A 71 3.72 -0.28 -5.55
C GLU A 71 3.92 -0.47 -7.06
N LEU A 72 3.52 -1.62 -7.59
CA LEU A 72 3.70 -1.98 -9.01
C LEU A 72 2.57 -1.45 -9.90
N LYS A 73 1.45 -0.99 -9.31
CA LYS A 73 0.27 -0.44 -10.00
C LYS A 73 -0.24 -1.33 -11.13
N LEU A 74 -0.10 -2.65 -10.97
CA LEU A 74 -0.49 -3.62 -11.97
C LEU A 74 -2.00 -3.82 -11.91
N LYS A 75 -2.66 -3.62 -13.04
CA LYS A 75 -4.05 -4.03 -13.22
C LYS A 75 -4.04 -5.52 -13.52
N THR A 76 -4.48 -6.33 -12.56
CA THR A 76 -4.81 -7.72 -12.86
C THR A 76 -5.86 -7.71 -13.97
N LEU A 77 -5.56 -8.38 -15.09
CA LEU A 77 -6.55 -8.62 -16.13
C LEU A 77 -7.60 -9.56 -15.55
N CYS A 78 -8.64 -9.00 -14.93
CA CYS A 78 -9.80 -9.76 -14.53
C CYS A 78 -10.51 -10.24 -15.80
N ALA A 79 -10.72 -11.56 -15.92
CA ALA A 79 -11.66 -12.16 -16.87
C ALA A 79 -13.02 -12.33 -16.19
#